data_AF-A0A3M6V2U8-F1
#
_entry.id   AF-A0A3M6V2U8-F1
#
_cell.length_a   1.000
_cell.length_b   1.000
_cell.length_c   1.000
_cell.angle_alpha   90.00
_cell.angle_beta   90.00
_cell.angle_gamma   90.00
#
_symmetry.space_group_name_H-M   'P 1'
#
loop_
_entity.id
_entity.type
_entity.pdbx_description
1 polymer ?
#
loop_
_entity_poly.entity_id
_entity_poly.type
_entity_poly.pdbx_seq_one_letter_code
_entity_poly.pdbx_strand_id
1 'polypeptide(L)'
;MNGARCEYHTNLIAENSSNQQNLFCTTKSLLCEPSEVLFPKDIAPDDLANDFGNFFMQKIDKINQLIDMKSSSEMSKAREKGCTDSNTYACVTFANFKRLSQEQVYELIKKAAKKSCPLDPMPTSVILDVLDVLLPVITNMINLSLESGVRQIIPGRSSRTLECIT
;
A
#
# COMPACT_ATOMS: atom_id res chain seq x y z
N MET A 1 49.26 -12.03 -12.75
CA MET A 1 48.39 -12.30 -11.58
C MET A 1 49.23 -13.00 -10.54
N ASN A 2 49.30 -12.49 -9.31
CA ASN A 2 50.17 -13.05 -8.27
C ASN A 2 49.50 -14.32 -7.72
N GLY A 3 50.10 -15.50 -7.94
CA GLY A 3 49.51 -16.79 -7.54
C GLY A 3 49.07 -16.86 -6.08
N ALA A 4 49.88 -16.30 -5.17
CA ALA A 4 49.57 -16.22 -3.74
C ALA A 4 48.29 -15.40 -3.43
N ARG A 5 47.97 -14.37 -4.23
CA ARG A 5 46.74 -13.57 -4.03
C ARG A 5 45.52 -14.35 -4.47
N CYS A 6 45.62 -15.09 -5.58
CA CYS A 6 44.52 -15.94 -6.05
C CYS A 6 44.22 -17.05 -5.02
N GLU A 7 45.25 -17.69 -4.48
CA GLU A 7 45.11 -18.75 -3.47
C GLU A 7 44.48 -18.23 -2.17
N TYR A 8 44.94 -17.07 -1.67
CA TYR A 8 44.35 -16.42 -0.50
C TYR A 8 42.84 -16.16 -0.64
N HIS A 9 42.42 -15.53 -1.74
CA HIS A 9 40.99 -15.24 -1.94
C HIS A 9 40.15 -16.50 -2.19
N THR A 10 40.73 -17.54 -2.79
CA THR A 10 40.05 -18.82 -2.98
C THR A 10 39.77 -19.49 -1.64
N ASN A 11 40.77 -19.53 -0.75
CA ASN A 11 40.61 -20.08 0.59
C ASN A 11 39.63 -19.25 1.42
N LEU A 12 39.71 -17.92 1.36
CA LEU A 12 38.81 -17.01 2.07
C LEU A 12 37.33 -17.22 1.68
N ILE A 13 37.05 -17.48 0.41
CA ILE A 13 35.70 -17.79 -0.09
C ILE A 13 35.26 -19.20 0.38
N ALA A 14 36.15 -20.19 0.32
CA ALA A 14 35.86 -21.55 0.75
C ALA A 14 35.57 -21.65 2.26
N GLU A 15 36.33 -20.95 3.09
CA GLU A 15 36.14 -20.87 4.55
C GLU A 15 34.78 -20.28 4.93
N ASN A 16 34.26 -19.34 4.14
CA ASN A 16 32.97 -18.68 4.38
C ASN A 16 31.79 -19.35 3.65
N SER A 17 32.02 -20.44 2.91
CA SER A 17 31.00 -21.08 2.05
C SER A 17 29.78 -21.66 2.80
N SER A 18 29.94 -22.03 4.07
CA SER A 18 28.89 -22.61 4.91
C SER A 18 27.93 -21.57 5.50
N ASN A 19 28.31 -20.29 5.51
CA ASN A 19 27.50 -19.18 6.02
C ASN A 19 27.24 -18.18 4.90
N GLN A 20 26.01 -18.19 4.37
CA GLN A 20 25.59 -17.33 3.27
C GLN A 20 25.78 -15.83 3.56
N GLN A 21 25.60 -15.40 4.81
CA GLN A 21 25.81 -14.01 5.21
C GLN A 21 27.28 -13.63 5.10
N ASN A 22 28.17 -14.48 5.63
CA ASN A 22 29.61 -14.23 5.58
C ASN A 22 30.15 -14.32 4.15
N LEU A 23 29.72 -15.30 3.37
CA LEU A 23 30.06 -15.43 1.96
C LEU A 23 29.68 -14.16 1.17
N PHE A 24 28.45 -13.66 1.40
CA PHE A 24 27.99 -12.42 0.78
C PHE A 24 28.82 -11.20 1.22
N CYS A 25 29.12 -11.06 2.51
CA CYS A 25 29.97 -9.97 3.01
C CYS A 25 31.39 -10.02 2.43
N THR A 26 32.02 -11.19 2.40
CA THR A 26 33.35 -11.43 1.84
C THR A 26 33.38 -11.10 0.35
N THR A 27 32.43 -11.62 -0.42
CA THR A 27 32.35 -11.35 -1.87
C THR A 27 32.05 -9.88 -2.16
N LYS A 28 31.15 -9.24 -1.39
CA LYS A 28 30.87 -7.80 -1.48
C LYS A 28 32.12 -6.98 -1.22
N SER A 29 32.93 -7.31 -0.21
CA SER A 29 34.18 -6.60 0.09
C SER A 29 35.25 -6.75 -0.99
N LEU A 30 35.22 -7.84 -1.77
CA LEU A 30 36.17 -8.08 -2.85
C LEU A 30 35.76 -7.42 -4.17
N LEU A 31 34.46 -7.38 -4.44
CA LEU A 31 33.90 -6.92 -5.72
C LEU A 31 33.39 -5.48 -5.68
N CYS A 32 33.04 -4.98 -4.50
CA CYS A 32 32.57 -3.62 -4.31
C CYS A 32 33.61 -2.83 -3.50
N GLU A 33 33.89 -1.62 -3.96
CA GLU A 33 34.59 -0.64 -3.14
C GLU A 33 33.75 -0.38 -1.88
N PRO A 34 34.37 -0.16 -0.70
CA PRO A 34 33.64 0.23 0.50
C PRO A 34 32.92 1.55 0.20
N SER A 35 31.65 1.45 -0.18
CA SER A 35 30.78 2.60 -0.28
C SER A 35 30.46 2.98 1.15
N GLU A 36 31.30 3.82 1.73
CA GLU A 36 30.83 4.68 2.81
C GLU A 36 29.63 5.43 2.23
N VAL A 37 28.43 5.10 2.71
CA VAL A 37 27.25 5.89 2.41
C VAL A 37 27.49 7.22 3.12
N LEU A 38 28.17 8.12 2.42
CA LEU A 38 28.44 9.45 2.91
C LEU A 38 27.15 10.24 2.78
N PHE A 39 26.45 10.37 3.90
CA PHE A 39 25.47 11.43 4.04
C PHE A 39 26.17 12.78 3.81
N PRO A 40 25.48 13.77 3.26
CA PRO A 40 26.01 15.12 3.16
C PRO A 40 26.49 15.57 4.55
N LYS A 41 27.81 15.77 4.70
CA LYS A 41 28.40 16.13 6.01
C LYS A 41 27.99 17.53 6.46
N ASP A 42 27.51 18.34 5.51
CA ASP A 42 27.17 19.74 5.70
C ASP A 42 25.69 19.96 6.07
N ILE A 43 24.89 18.88 6.18
CA ILE A 43 23.46 18.95 6.49
C ILE A 43 23.22 18.28 7.84
N ALA A 44 22.51 18.97 8.74
CA ALA A 44 22.11 18.38 10.01
C ALA A 44 21.19 17.17 9.76
N PRO A 45 21.31 16.06 10.51
CA PRO A 45 20.49 14.87 10.31
C PRO A 45 18.98 15.16 10.31
N ASP A 46 18.54 16.07 11.17
CA ASP A 46 17.14 16.49 11.27
C ASP A 46 16.67 17.22 10.00
N ASP A 47 17.50 18.10 9.45
CA ASP A 47 17.20 18.83 8.21
C ASP A 47 17.11 17.86 7.03
N LEU A 48 18.03 16.90 6.94
CA LEU A 48 17.98 15.87 5.91
C LEU A 48 16.73 14.98 6.02
N ALA A 49 16.33 14.63 7.24
CA ALA A 49 15.11 13.86 7.50
C ALA A 49 13.86 14.66 7.10
N ASN A 50 13.83 15.94 7.45
CA ASN A 50 12.76 16.86 7.07
C ASN A 50 12.68 17.03 5.55
N ASP A 51 13.82 17.14 4.86
CA ASP A 51 13.90 17.22 3.40
C ASP A 51 13.35 15.95 2.73
N PHE A 52 13.66 14.76 3.25
CA PHE A 52 13.04 13.53 2.78
C PHE A 52 11.52 13.55 2.99
N GLY A 53 11.05 13.96 4.18
CA GLY A 53 9.62 14.10 4.46
C GLY A 53 8.92 15.04 3.49
N ASN A 54 9.48 16.23 3.27
CA ASN A 54 8.98 17.25 2.36
C ASN A 54 8.93 16.73 0.91
N PHE A 55 9.98 16.02 0.46
CA PHE A 55 10.01 15.42 -0.87
C PHE A 55 8.84 14.44 -1.08
N PHE A 56 8.58 13.55 -0.12
CA PHE A 56 7.49 12.59 -0.25
C PHE A 56 6.11 13.25 -0.16
N MET A 57 5.93 14.24 0.71
CA MET A 57 4.69 15.02 0.79
C MET A 57 4.38 15.71 -0.54
N GLN A 58 5.35 16.43 -1.11
CA GLN A 58 5.20 17.08 -2.42
C GLN A 58 4.91 16.08 -3.54
N LYS A 59 5.53 14.91 -3.51
CA LYS A 59 5.30 13.85 -4.49
C LYS A 59 3.87 13.30 -4.40
N ILE A 60 3.35 13.09 -3.19
CA ILE A 60 1.96 12.67 -2.96
C ILE A 60 0.99 13.72 -3.50
N ASP A 61 1.20 14.99 -3.17
CA ASP A 61 0.35 16.08 -3.64
C ASP A 61 0.33 16.17 -5.16
N LYS A 62 1.51 16.05 -5.80
CA LYS A 62 1.62 16.05 -7.26
C LYS A 62 0.86 14.88 -7.91
N ILE A 63 0.93 13.69 -7.32
CA ILE A 63 0.19 12.53 -7.82
C ILE A 63 -1.32 12.77 -7.70
N ASN A 64 -1.80 13.27 -6.56
CA ASN A 64 -3.22 13.57 -6.36
C ASN A 64 -3.71 14.62 -7.36
N GLN A 65 -2.96 15.71 -7.56
CA GLN A 65 -3.28 16.73 -8.56
C GLN A 65 -3.37 16.14 -9.98
N LEU A 66 -2.44 15.27 -10.38
CA LEU A 66 -2.49 14.61 -11.69
C LEU A 66 -3.73 13.72 -11.85
N ILE A 67 -4.15 13.03 -10.79
CA ILE A 67 -5.35 12.21 -10.79
C ILE A 67 -6.60 13.09 -10.95
N ASP A 68 -6.68 14.19 -10.21
CA ASP A 68 -7.81 15.12 -10.25
C ASP A 68 -7.91 15.85 -11.60
N MET A 69 -6.79 16.26 -12.18
CA MET A 69 -6.76 16.85 -13.53
C MET A 69 -7.24 15.85 -14.60
N LYS A 70 -6.84 14.58 -14.48
CA LYS A 70 -7.25 13.53 -15.42
C LYS A 70 -8.74 13.21 -15.29
N SER A 71 -9.28 13.16 -14.08
CA SER A 71 -10.72 12.92 -13.87
C SER A 71 -11.57 14.07 -14.42
N SER A 72 -11.11 15.33 -14.30
CA SER A 72 -11.79 16.50 -14.88
C SER A 72 -11.71 16.55 -16.42
N SER A 73 -10.64 16.06 -17.03
CA SER A 73 -10.47 16.06 -18.49
C SER A 73 -11.31 14.97 -19.19
N GLU A 74 -11.58 13.85 -18.53
CA GLU A 74 -12.41 12.77 -19.09
C GLU A 74 -13.90 13.05 -18.91
N MET A 75 -14.30 13.78 -17.85
CA MET A 75 -15.70 14.15 -17.60
C MET A 75 -16.23 15.17 -18.64
N SER A 76 -15.36 16.03 -19.18
CA SER A 76 -15.74 17.03 -20.19
C SER A 76 -15.86 16.44 -21.61
N LYS A 77 -15.21 15.31 -21.91
CA LYS A 77 -15.37 14.62 -23.22
C LYS A 77 -16.56 13.67 -23.30
N ALA A 78 -17.06 13.19 -22.15
CA ALA A 78 -18.22 12.32 -22.12
C ALA A 78 -19.57 13.05 -22.34
N ARG A 79 -19.61 14.39 -22.24
CA ARG A 79 -20.87 15.14 -22.30
C ARG A 79 -21.26 15.65 -23.70
N GLU A 80 -20.37 15.57 -24.70
CA GLU A 80 -20.62 16.26 -25.98
C GLU A 80 -20.41 15.45 -27.27
N LYS A 81 -20.06 14.15 -27.23
CA LYS A 81 -19.89 13.38 -28.47
C LYS A 81 -20.93 12.29 -28.65
N GLY A 82 -22.11 12.69 -29.11
CA GLY A 82 -22.94 11.82 -29.93
C GLY A 82 -22.24 11.58 -31.26
N CYS A 83 -21.51 10.46 -31.41
CA CYS A 83 -21.05 9.97 -32.71
C CYS A 83 -21.03 8.45 -32.69
N THR A 84 -21.90 7.89 -33.50
CA THR A 84 -21.81 6.57 -34.12
C THR A 84 -20.43 6.41 -34.76
N ASP A 85 -19.62 5.45 -34.29
CA ASP A 85 -18.93 4.48 -35.14
C ASP A 85 -18.03 3.55 -34.32
N SER A 86 -18.32 2.25 -34.45
CA SER A 86 -17.44 1.08 -34.42
C SER A 86 -16.14 1.17 -33.61
N ASN A 87 -16.23 0.93 -32.30
CA ASN A 87 -15.53 -0.17 -31.62
C ASN A 87 -16.08 -0.20 -30.18
N THR A 88 -17.16 -0.92 -29.97
CA THR A 88 -17.85 -0.98 -28.68
C THR A 88 -16.99 -1.77 -27.69
N TYR A 89 -15.98 -1.12 -27.11
CA TYR A 89 -15.65 -1.41 -25.72
C TYR A 89 -16.93 -1.07 -24.97
N ALA A 90 -17.76 -2.07 -24.71
CA ALA A 90 -18.88 -1.91 -23.82
C ALA A 90 -18.28 -1.34 -22.55
N CYS A 91 -18.54 -0.06 -22.30
CA CYS A 91 -18.23 0.58 -21.04
C CYS A 91 -19.13 -0.14 -20.04
N VAL A 92 -18.65 -1.26 -19.49
CA VAL A 92 -19.36 -2.04 -18.49
C VAL A 92 -19.41 -1.16 -17.27
N THR A 93 -20.48 -0.39 -17.18
CA THR A 93 -20.72 0.50 -16.06
C THR A 93 -21.15 -0.40 -14.92
N PHE A 94 -20.40 -0.39 -13.82
CA PHE A 94 -20.78 -1.04 -12.56
C PHE A 94 -21.94 -0.27 -11.92
N ALA A 95 -23.10 -0.31 -12.56
CA ALA A 95 -24.28 0.44 -12.14
C ALA A 95 -25.15 -0.33 -11.14
N ASN A 96 -25.06 -1.67 -11.14
CA ASN A 96 -25.97 -2.51 -10.36
C ASN A 96 -25.21 -3.64 -9.67
N PHE A 97 -25.29 -3.68 -8.35
CA PHE A 97 -24.82 -4.79 -7.53
C PHE A 97 -26.02 -5.57 -7.01
N LYS A 98 -25.93 -6.90 -7.04
CA LYS A 98 -26.93 -7.75 -6.38
C LYS A 98 -26.80 -7.57 -4.87
N ARG A 99 -27.92 -7.27 -4.20
CA ARG A 99 -27.95 -7.24 -2.73
C ARG A 99 -27.60 -8.60 -2.14
N LEU A 100 -26.79 -8.59 -1.10
CA LEU A 100 -26.40 -9.77 -0.33
C LEU A 100 -27.47 -10.09 0.73
N SER A 101 -27.75 -11.38 0.92
CA SER A 101 -28.53 -11.87 2.06
C SER A 101 -27.68 -11.93 3.33
N GLN A 102 -28.32 -12.06 4.50
CA GLN A 102 -27.61 -12.17 5.77
C GLN A 102 -26.74 -13.43 5.82
N GLU A 103 -27.21 -14.56 5.27
CA GLU A 103 -26.47 -15.82 5.21
C GLU A 103 -25.20 -15.68 4.36
N GLN A 104 -25.30 -14.97 3.24
CA GLN A 104 -24.14 -14.71 2.38
C GLN A 104 -23.11 -13.84 3.09
N VAL A 105 -23.55 -12.82 3.83
CA VAL A 105 -22.67 -11.95 4.61
C VAL A 105 -22.06 -12.71 5.79
N TYR A 106 -22.82 -13.59 6.45
CA TYR A 106 -22.31 -14.44 7.52
C TYR A 106 -21.18 -15.36 7.05
N GLU A 107 -21.39 -16.04 5.92
CA GLU A 107 -20.36 -16.89 5.30
C GLU A 107 -19.14 -16.08 4.86
N LEU A 108 -19.35 -14.88 4.34
CA LEU A 108 -18.26 -13.96 3.98
C LEU A 108 -17.42 -13.60 5.20
N ILE A 109 -18.05 -13.22 6.31
CA ILE A 109 -17.37 -12.85 7.56
C ILE A 109 -16.62 -14.06 8.14
N LYS A 110 -17.21 -15.26 8.10
CA LYS A 110 -16.54 -16.49 8.58
C LYS A 110 -15.29 -16.85 7.79
N LYS A 111 -15.30 -16.61 6.47
CA LYS A 111 -14.16 -16.89 5.58
C LYS A 111 -13.09 -15.79 5.63
N ALA A 112 -13.44 -14.59 6.07
CA ALA A 112 -12.51 -13.48 6.16
C ALA A 112 -11.43 -13.74 7.22
N ALA A 113 -10.25 -13.15 7.00
CA ALA A 113 -9.18 -13.19 7.99
C ALA A 113 -9.62 -12.41 9.24
N LYS A 114 -9.51 -13.05 10.40
CA LYS A 114 -9.89 -12.49 11.71
C LYS A 114 -8.79 -11.58 12.25
N LYS A 115 -8.53 -10.50 11.52
CA LYS A 115 -7.48 -9.51 11.81
C LYS A 115 -8.12 -8.25 12.35
N SER A 116 -7.51 -7.65 13.35
CA SER A 116 -7.91 -6.35 13.90
C SER A 116 -6.81 -5.31 13.70
N CYS A 117 -7.21 -4.06 13.54
CA CYS A 117 -6.37 -2.89 13.46
C CYS A 117 -6.50 -2.05 14.75
N PRO A 118 -5.45 -1.37 15.22
CA PRO A 118 -5.55 -0.44 16.34
C PRO A 118 -6.58 0.69 16.15
N LEU A 119 -6.96 0.99 14.90
CA LEU A 119 -7.98 1.99 14.56
C LEU A 119 -9.40 1.43 14.52
N ASP A 120 -9.58 0.12 14.70
CA ASP A 120 -10.90 -0.48 14.75
C ASP A 120 -11.58 -0.09 16.07
N PRO A 121 -12.88 0.28 16.05
CA PRO A 121 -13.60 0.62 17.27
C PRO A 121 -13.73 -0.57 18.22
N MET A 122 -13.58 -1.79 17.71
CA MET A 122 -13.67 -3.01 18.49
C MET A 122 -12.82 -4.13 17.85
N PRO A 123 -12.17 -5.00 18.65
CA PRO A 123 -11.49 -6.17 18.12
C PRO A 123 -12.46 -7.09 17.36
N THR A 124 -11.98 -7.68 16.29
CA THR A 124 -12.75 -8.58 15.42
C THR A 124 -13.24 -9.81 16.18
N SER A 125 -12.52 -10.27 17.20
CA SER A 125 -12.99 -11.37 18.07
C SER A 125 -14.32 -11.04 18.73
N VAL A 126 -14.46 -9.85 19.30
CA VAL A 126 -15.69 -9.42 19.95
C VAL A 126 -16.82 -9.26 18.94
N ILE A 127 -16.52 -8.77 17.73
CA ILE A 127 -17.52 -8.66 16.65
C ILE A 127 -18.07 -10.05 16.29
N LEU A 128 -17.21 -11.08 16.28
CA LEU A 128 -17.61 -12.45 15.99
C LEU A 128 -18.47 -13.04 17.12
N ASP A 129 -18.20 -12.70 18.38
CA ASP A 129 -18.98 -13.16 19.53
C ASP A 129 -20.42 -12.61 19.53
N VAL A 130 -20.62 -11.40 19.00
CA VAL A 130 -21.95 -10.76 18.89
C VAL A 130 -22.46 -10.70 17.45
N LEU A 131 -21.93 -11.55 16.56
CA LEU A 131 -22.19 -11.47 15.12
C LEU A 131 -23.68 -11.60 14.81
N ASP A 132 -24.40 -12.47 15.49
CA ASP A 132 -25.83 -12.71 15.23
C ASP A 132 -26.68 -11.44 15.43
N VAL A 133 -26.27 -10.58 16.36
CA VAL A 133 -26.94 -9.29 16.64
C VAL A 133 -26.53 -8.24 15.60
N LEU A 134 -25.27 -8.23 15.17
CA LEU A 134 -24.73 -7.24 14.24
C LEU A 134 -24.96 -7.58 12.77
N LEU A 135 -25.26 -8.84 12.45
CA LEU A 135 -25.38 -9.34 11.08
C LEU A 135 -26.36 -8.51 10.23
N PRO A 136 -27.59 -8.19 10.70
CA PRO A 136 -28.51 -7.37 9.91
C PRO A 136 -27.95 -5.98 9.59
N VAL A 137 -27.27 -5.37 10.56
CA VAL A 137 -26.67 -4.03 10.43
C VAL A 137 -25.52 -4.05 9.44
N ILE A 138 -24.62 -5.04 9.54
CA ILE A 138 -23.48 -5.21 8.64
C ILE A 138 -23.97 -5.48 7.21
N THR A 139 -24.96 -6.36 7.04
CA THR A 139 -25.55 -6.65 5.73
C THR A 139 -26.15 -5.39 5.10
N ASN A 140 -26.87 -4.58 5.87
CA ASN A 140 -27.42 -3.33 5.37
C ASN A 140 -26.31 -2.34 4.97
N MET A 141 -25.28 -2.19 5.81
CA MET A 141 -24.14 -1.31 5.54
C MET A 141 -23.41 -1.67 4.24
N ILE A 142 -23.18 -2.97 3.99
CA ILE A 142 -22.55 -3.43 2.75
C ILE A 142 -23.44 -3.12 1.55
N ASN A 143 -24.74 -3.47 1.61
CA ASN A 143 -25.66 -3.25 0.50
C ASN A 143 -25.82 -1.76 0.16
N LEU A 144 -25.91 -0.88 1.18
CA LEU A 144 -25.95 0.56 1.00
C LEU A 144 -24.65 1.12 0.40
N SER A 145 -23.49 0.59 0.81
CA SER A 145 -22.19 0.98 0.24
C SER A 145 -22.08 0.61 -1.24
N LEU A 146 -22.59 -0.57 -1.62
CA LEU A 146 -22.62 -1.03 -3.01
C LEU A 146 -23.62 -0.24 -3.87
N GLU A 147 -24.76 0.16 -3.31
CA GLU A 147 -25.79 0.92 -4.03
C GLU A 147 -25.43 2.40 -4.21
N SER A 148 -24.88 3.04 -3.18
CA SER A 148 -24.53 4.47 -3.23
C SER A 148 -23.19 4.73 -3.93
N GLY A 149 -22.29 3.75 -3.97
CA GLY A 149 -20.91 3.95 -4.43
C GLY A 149 -20.09 4.89 -3.53
N VAL A 150 -20.64 5.31 -2.40
CA VAL A 150 -19.97 6.21 -1.44
C VAL A 150 -19.38 5.36 -0.34
N ARG A 151 -18.07 5.49 -0.13
CA ARG A 151 -17.43 4.97 1.08
C ARG A 151 -18.05 5.70 2.26
N GLN A 152 -18.83 5.00 3.09
CA GLN A 152 -19.44 5.60 4.28
C GLN A 152 -18.32 5.87 5.30
N ILE A 153 -17.69 7.04 5.18
CA ILE A 153 -16.69 7.52 6.14
C ILE A 153 -17.46 7.81 7.43
N ILE A 154 -17.07 7.14 8.52
CA ILE A 154 -17.57 7.45 9.86
C ILE A 154 -17.21 8.92 10.14
N PRO A 155 -18.20 9.81 10.37
CA PRO A 155 -17.92 11.21 10.67
C PRO A 155 -17.17 11.28 12.01
N GLY A 156 -15.90 11.69 11.96
CA GLY A 156 -15.00 11.70 13.11
C GLY A 156 -13.52 11.47 12.75
N ARG A 157 -13.24 10.97 11.55
CA ARG A 157 -11.87 10.92 10.99
C ARG A 157 -11.47 12.29 10.46
N SER A 158 -11.17 13.22 11.36
CA SER A 158 -10.27 14.32 11.05
C SER A 158 -8.96 13.72 10.53
N SER A 159 -8.49 14.21 9.38
CA SER A 159 -7.12 14.01 8.91
C SER A 159 -6.15 14.41 10.02
N ARG A 160 -5.77 13.47 10.88
CA ARG A 160 -4.66 13.68 11.80
C ARG A 160 -3.40 13.28 11.06
N THR A 161 -2.71 14.33 10.63
CA THR A 161 -1.26 14.48 10.68
C THR A 161 -0.56 13.35 11.42
N LEU A 162 0.45 12.81 10.73
CA LEU A 162 1.50 11.99 11.30
C LEU A 162 2.11 12.73 12.50
N GLU A 163 1.61 12.45 13.71
CA GLU A 163 2.38 12.75 14.91
C GLU A 163 3.45 11.67 15.03
N CYS A 164 4.69 12.13 14.95
CA CYS A 164 5.90 11.36 15.13
C CYS A 164 5.83 10.57 16.44
N ILE A 165 6.10 9.28 16.35
CA ILE A 165 6.47 8.46 17.51
C ILE A 165 7.95 8.77 17.78
N THR A 166 8.20 9.57 18.81
CA THR A 166 9.41 9.44 19.64
C THR A 166 9.42 8.13 20.39
#